data_AF-A0A151RIU0-F1
#
_entry.id   AF-A0A151RIU0-F1
#
_cell.length_a   1.000
_cell.length_b   1.000
_cell.length_c   1.000
_cell.angle_alpha   90.00
_cell.angle_beta   90.00
_cell.angle_gamma   90.00
#
_symmetry.space_group_name_H-M   'P 1'
#
loop_
_entity.id
_entity.type
_entity.pdbx_description
1 polymer ?
#
loop_
_entity_poly.entity_id
_entity_poly.type
_entity_poly.pdbx_seq_one_letter_code
_entity_poly.pdbx_strand_id
1 'polypeptide(L)' 'MPFGLKNAGATYQQLMDKIFRHQIGRNLEVYVDDMVVKSDDLGTHQSDLEEVFKQVRKHDMRLNPEKCVFGIAGG' A
#
# COMPACT_ATOMS: atom_id res chain seq x y z
N MET A 1 -15.12 -8.27 -3.09
CA MET A 1 -16.26 -7.80 -2.27
C MET A 1 -17.15 -6.92 -3.13
N PRO A 2 -18.49 -7.07 -3.08
CA PRO A 2 -19.39 -6.23 -3.87
C PRO A 2 -19.49 -4.80 -3.31
N PHE A 3 -19.74 -3.83 -4.18
CA PHE A 3 -20.01 -2.45 -3.79
C PHE A 3 -21.30 -2.36 -2.96
N GLY A 4 -21.35 -1.39 -2.04
CA GLY A 4 -22.51 -1.16 -1.17
C GLY A 4 -22.54 -2.01 0.11
N LEU A 5 -21.51 -2.83 0.36
CA LEU A 5 -21.40 -3.56 1.61
C LEU A 5 -20.95 -2.63 2.75
N LYS A 6 -21.77 -2.53 3.81
CA LYS A 6 -21.55 -1.66 4.97
C LYS A 6 -20.17 -1.80 5.63
N ASN A 7 -19.61 -3.01 5.60
CA ASN A 7 -18.34 -3.33 6.26
C ASN A 7 -17.15 -3.50 5.29
N ALA A 8 -17.31 -3.19 4.00
CA ALA A 8 -16.25 -3.40 3.00
C ALA A 8 -14.94 -2.71 3.39
N GLY A 9 -14.99 -1.46 3.86
CA GLY A 9 -13.80 -0.72 4.27
C GLY A 9 -13.09 -1.35 5.47
N ALA A 10 -13.84 -1.79 6.49
CA ALA A 10 -13.27 -2.45 7.67
C ALA A 10 -12.64 -3.81 7.31
N THR A 11 -13.27 -4.59 6.44
CA THR A 11 -12.71 -5.85 5.96
C THR A 11 -11.46 -5.63 5.11
N TYR A 12 -11.45 -4.59 4.26
CA TYR A 12 -10.28 -4.25 3.46
C TYR A 12 -9.12 -3.80 4.35
N GLN A 13 -9.36 -2.92 5.32
CA GLN A 13 -8.35 -2.48 6.27
C GLN A 13 -7.74 -3.67 7.04
N GLN A 14 -8.57 -4.60 7.53
CA GLN A 14 -8.07 -5.81 8.21
C GLN A 14 -7.20 -6.70 7.30
N LEU A 15 -7.48 -6.74 5.99
CA LEU A 15 -6.64 -7.44 5.03
C LEU A 15 -5.30 -6.72 4.85
N MET A 16 -5.32 -5.40 4.68
CA MET A 16 -4.11 -4.57 4.55
C MET A 16 -3.23 -4.70 5.78
N ASP A 17 -3.82 -4.59 6.98
CA ASP A 17 -3.10 -4.69 8.25
C ASP A 17 -2.42 -6.05 8.43
N LYS A 18 -2.99 -7.13 7.86
CA LYS A 18 -2.42 -8.48 7.91
C LYS A 18 -1.28 -8.66 6.91
N ILE A 19 -1.47 -8.22 5.66
CA ILE A 19 -0.49 -8.38 4.58
C ILE A 19 0.73 -7.50 4.84
N PHE A 20 0.49 -6.26 5.23
CA PHE A 20 1.52 -5.23 5.36
C PHE A 20 1.94 -4.95 6.80
N ARG A 21 1.64 -5.85 7.74
CA ARG A 21 1.90 -5.69 9.17
C ARG A 21 3.32 -5.24 9.50
N HIS A 22 4.30 -5.67 8.71
CA HIS A 22 5.72 -5.38 8.92
C HIS A 22 6.18 -4.08 8.24
N GLN A 23 5.39 -3.55 7.30
CA GLN A 23 5.69 -2.35 6.51
C GLN A 23 4.90 -1.13 7.02
N ILE A 24 3.67 -1.35 7.53
CA ILE A 24 2.80 -0.29 8.06
C ILE A 24 3.50 0.45 9.20
N GLY A 25 3.61 1.77 9.06
CA GLY A 25 4.25 2.67 10.02
C GLY A 25 5.77 2.75 9.92
N ARG A 26 6.42 1.89 9.12
CA ARG A 26 7.85 1.97 8.83
C ARG A 26 8.13 2.71 7.53
N ASN A 27 7.64 2.16 6.42
CA ASN A 27 7.86 2.67 5.07
C ASN A 27 6.56 2.74 4.25
N LEU A 28 5.43 2.32 4.85
CA LEU A 28 4.13 2.28 4.21
C LEU A 28 3.06 2.83 5.16
N GLU A 29 2.18 3.66 4.63
CA GLU A 29 0.92 4.06 5.24
C GLU A 29 -0.22 3.56 4.36
N VAL A 30 -1.27 3.01 4.97
CA VAL A 30 -2.42 2.47 4.24
C VAL A 30 -3.69 3.09 4.80
N TYR A 31 -4.51 3.63 3.91
CA TYR A 31 -5.82 4.19 4.22
C TYR A 31 -6.87 3.61 3.28
N VAL A 32 -7.59 2.57 3.73
CA VAL A 32 -8.57 1.85 2.92
C VAL A 32 -7.98 1.52 1.54
N ASP A 33 -8.41 2.18 0.46
CA ASP A 33 -8.00 1.89 -0.91
C ASP A 33 -6.66 2.57 -1.31
N ASP A 34 -6.18 3.54 -0.53
CA ASP A 34 -4.98 4.30 -0.83
C ASP A 34 -3.77 3.79 -0.03
N MET A 35 -2.65 3.64 -0.73
CA MET A 35 -1.37 3.20 -0.16
C MET A 35 -0.30 4.24 -0.45
N VAL A 36 0.41 4.69 0.58
CA VAL A 36 1.47 5.68 0.48
C VAL A 36 2.77 5.07 0.98
N VAL A 37 3.76 4.95 0.09
CA VAL A 37 5.11 4.51 0.46
C VAL A 37 5.95 5.75 0.74
N LYS A 38 6.56 5.82 1.92
CA LYS A 38 7.40 6.95 2.35
C LYS A 38 8.76 6.42 2.78
N SER A 39 9.81 7.13 2.38
CA SER A 39 11.19 6.79 2.71
C SER A 39 12.00 8.08 2.81
N ASP A 40 13.03 8.09 3.66
CA ASP A 40 13.85 9.29 3.90
C ASP A 40 14.80 9.61 2.74
N ASP A 41 15.21 8.61 1.96
CA ASP A 41 16.11 8.76 0.83
C ASP A 41 15.64 7.96 -0.40
N LEU A 42 16.07 8.40 -1.59
CA LEU A 42 15.65 7.80 -2.87
C LEU A 42 16.17 6.37 -3.06
N GLY A 43 17.34 6.02 -2.52
CA GLY A 43 17.92 4.67 -2.66
C GLY A 43 17.15 3.64 -1.85
N THR A 44 16.82 3.99 -0.60
CA THR A 44 15.95 3.21 0.28
C THR A 44 14.53 3.18 -0.26
N HIS A 45 14.04 4.27 -0.86
CA HIS A 45 12.71 4.31 -1.48
C HIS A 45 12.51 3.26 -2.58
N GLN A 46 13.52 3.04 -3.42
CA GLN A 46 13.45 1.99 -4.43
C GLN A 46 13.32 0.60 -3.79
N SER A 47 14.08 0.34 -2.72
CA SER A 47 14.04 -0.93 -1.99
C SER A 47 12.71 -1.14 -1.27
N ASP A 48 12.14 -0.09 -0.70
CA ASP A 48 10.83 -0.10 -0.03
C ASP A 48 9.70 -0.39 -1.02
N LEU A 49 9.71 0.29 -2.19
CA LEU A 49 8.75 0.04 -3.26
C LEU A 49 8.83 -1.42 -3.75
N GLU A 50 10.03 -1.96 -3.91
CA GLU A 50 10.20 -3.37 -4.28
C GLU A 50 9.58 -4.32 -3.24
N GLU A 51 9.76 -4.05 -1.95
CA GLU A 51 9.18 -4.85 -0.87
C GLU A 51 7.65 -4.81 -0.93
N VAL A 52 7.06 -3.62 -1.10
CA VAL A 52 5.62 -3.42 -1.22
C VAL A 52 5.07 -4.14 -2.45
N PHE A 53 5.69 -3.99 -3.61
CA PHE A 53 5.26 -4.69 -4.84
C PHE A 53 5.39 -6.21 -4.74
N LYS A 54 6.39 -6.73 -4.02
CA LYS A 54 6.49 -8.18 -3.73
C LYS A 54 5.28 -8.66 -2.93
N GLN A 55 4.86 -7.92 -1.91
CA GLN A 55 3.66 -8.29 -1.12
C GLN A 55 2.37 -8.20 -1.93
N VAL A 56 2.20 -7.15 -2.73
CA VAL A 56 1.06 -6.98 -3.64
C VAL A 56 0.95 -8.18 -4.59
N ARG A 57 2.04 -8.54 -5.27
CA ARG A 57 2.08 -9.69 -6.18
C ARG A 57 1.84 -11.02 -5.47
N LYS A 58 2.41 -11.20 -4.28
CA LYS A 58 2.27 -12.43 -3.49
C LYS A 58 0.81 -12.72 -3.10
N HIS A 59 0.01 -11.68 -2.90
CA HIS A 59 -1.39 -11.81 -2.48
C HIS A 59 -2.40 -11.57 -3.62
N ASP A 60 -1.96 -11.59 -4.88
CA ASP A 60 -2.78 -11.33 -6.08
C ASP A 60 -3.57 -10.00 -6.00
N MET A 61 -2.96 -9.01 -5.37
CA MET A 61 -3.51 -7.66 -5.34
C MET A 61 -3.13 -6.93 -6.63
N ARG A 62 -4.03 -6.06 -7.09
CA ARG A 62 -3.83 -5.25 -8.29
C ARG A 62 -3.88 -3.78 -7.94
N LEU A 63 -2.84 -3.07 -8.35
CA LEU A 63 -2.80 -1.61 -8.31
C LEU A 63 -3.37 -1.07 -9.62
N ASN A 64 -4.00 0.09 -9.58
CA ASN A 64 -4.43 0.80 -10.79
C ASN A 64 -3.30 1.74 -11.25
N PRO A 65 -2.58 1.43 -12.35
CA PRO A 65 -1.45 2.24 -12.79
C PRO A 65 -1.83 3.69 -13.13
N GLU A 66 -3.06 3.94 -13.57
CA GLU A 66 -3.55 5.28 -13.91
C GLU A 66 -3.73 6.17 -12.66
N LYS A 67 -3.88 5.55 -11.49
CA LYS A 67 -4.02 6.25 -10.20
C LYS A 67 -2.73 6.24 -9.36
N CYS A 68 -1.72 5.48 -9.77
CA CYS A 68 -0.45 5.43 -9.06
C CYS A 68 0.40 6.66 -9.42
N VAL A 69 0.89 7.36 -8.39
CA VAL A 69 1.81 8.48 -8.55
C VAL A 69 3.11 8.17 -7.82
N PHE A 70 4.24 8.44 -8.48
CA PHE A 70 5.58 8.11 -7.98
C PHE A 70 6.48 9.34 -8.01
N GLY A 71 7.49 9.37 -7.14
CA GLY A 71 8.53 10.41 -7.16
C GLY A 71 8.06 11.79 -6.69
N ILE A 72 6.96 11.87 -5.95
CA ILE A 72 6.54 13.11 -5.30
C ILE A 72 7.48 13.36 -4.12
N ALA A 73 8.14 14.52 -4.12
CA ALA A 73 8.88 14.97 -2.94
C ALA A 73 7.89 15.32 -1.82
N GLY A 74 8.02 14.67 -0.66
CA GLY A 74 7.26 15.04 0.53
C GLY A 74 7.66 16.42 1.01
N GLY A 75 6.65 17.26 1.31
CA GLY A 75 6.85 18.57 1.93
C GLY A 75 7.00 18.49 3.43
#